data_AF-A0A967VSM1-F1
#
_entry.id   AF-A0A967VSM1-F1
#
_cell.length_a   1.000
_cell.length_b   1.000
_cell.length_c   1.000
_cell.angle_alpha   90.00
_cell.angle_beta   90.00
_cell.angle_gamma   90.00
#
_symmetry.space_group_name_H-M   'P 1'
#
loop_
_entity.id
_entity.type
_entity.pdbx_description
1 polymer ?
#
loop_
_entity_poly.entity_id
_entity_poly.type
_entity_poly.pdbx_seq_one_letter_code
_entity_poly.pdbx_strand_id
1 'polypeptide(L)'
;TFERIEQLQAAQGGITGVGTGFPDLDDKTGGFQTGDLMILAARPSMGKTSMVVGMALHAAIVQQTPVAIFSLEMSKEQLVQRMLCHEGIVDLG
;
A
#
# COMPACT_ATOMS: atom_id res chain seq x y z
N THR A 1 5.41 16.81 -18.84
CA THR A 1 5.34 15.70 -19.81
C THR A 1 6.70 15.13 -20.15
N PHE A 2 7.71 15.96 -20.44
CA PHE A 2 9.07 15.51 -20.71
C PHE A 2 9.79 14.97 -19.45
N GLU A 3 9.67 15.65 -18.31
CA GLU A 3 10.27 15.22 -17.02
C GLU A 3 9.81 13.82 -16.56
N ARG A 4 8.53 13.47 -16.79
CA ARG A 4 7.99 12.15 -16.44
C ARG A 4 8.66 11.03 -17.26
N ILE A 5 8.96 11.31 -18.54
CA ILE A 5 9.62 10.36 -19.44
C ILE A 5 11.09 10.20 -19.05
N GLU A 6 11.77 11.28 -18.66
CA GLU A 6 13.13 11.22 -18.13
C GLU A 6 13.20 10.46 -16.80
N GLN A 7 12.24 10.66 -15.88
CA GLN A 7 12.16 9.89 -14.63
C GLN A 7 11.97 8.39 -14.89
N LEU A 8 11.13 8.01 -15.85
CA LEU A 8 10.92 6.62 -16.24
C LEU A 8 12.20 5.99 -16.85
N GLN A 9 12.97 6.75 -17.62
CA GLN A 9 14.26 6.30 -18.13
C GLN A 9 15.34 6.20 -17.04
N ALA A 10 15.37 7.17 -16.11
CA ALA A 10 16.32 7.21 -14.99
C ALA A 10 16.06 6.10 -13.97
N ALA A 11 14.79 5.70 -13.77
CA ALA A 11 14.42 4.60 -12.88
C ALA A 11 14.85 3.22 -13.41
N GLN A 12 15.39 3.10 -14.63
CA GLN A 12 15.83 1.84 -15.26
C GLN A 12 14.80 0.69 -15.13
N GLY A 13 13.51 1.00 -15.20
CA GLY A 13 12.42 0.01 -15.05
C GLY A 13 12.02 -0.32 -13.61
N GLY A 14 12.47 0.45 -12.62
CA GLY A 14 12.06 0.33 -11.22
C GLY A 14 10.73 1.00 -10.89
N ILE A 15 10.30 0.86 -9.64
CA ILE A 15 9.08 1.45 -9.07
C ILE A 15 9.21 2.99 -9.10
N THR A 16 8.32 3.68 -9.82
CA THR A 16 8.33 5.15 -9.96
C THR A 16 7.41 5.87 -8.98
N GLY A 17 6.50 5.13 -8.35
CA GLY A 17 5.58 5.61 -7.31
C GLY A 17 5.95 5.06 -5.93
N VAL A 18 5.01 5.14 -5.00
CA VAL A 18 5.12 4.48 -3.70
C VAL A 18 4.87 2.99 -3.91
N GLY A 19 5.86 2.14 -3.63
CA GLY A 19 5.74 0.69 -3.80
C GLY A 19 4.68 0.11 -2.87
N THR A 20 3.95 -0.89 -3.35
CA THR A 20 2.86 -1.54 -2.62
C THR A 20 3.35 -2.63 -1.66
N GLY A 21 4.59 -3.08 -1.82
CA GLY A 21 5.14 -4.23 -1.09
C GLY A 21 4.80 -5.58 -1.73
N PHE A 22 4.11 -5.57 -2.88
CA PHE A 22 3.84 -6.74 -3.71
C PHE A 22 4.57 -6.57 -5.05
N PRO A 23 5.71 -7.25 -5.27
CA PRO A 23 6.53 -7.06 -6.46
C PRO A 23 5.75 -7.20 -7.77
N ASP A 24 4.90 -8.24 -7.88
CA ASP A 24 4.08 -8.47 -9.07
C ASP A 24 3.08 -7.34 -9.37
N LEU A 25 2.62 -6.63 -8.33
CA LEU A 25 1.71 -5.49 -8.48
C LEU A 25 2.50 -4.22 -8.81
N ASP A 26 3.67 -4.04 -8.19
CA ASP A 26 4.56 -2.93 -8.43
C ASP A 26 5.09 -2.96 -9.87
N ASP A 27 5.45 -4.13 -10.40
CA ASP A 27 5.88 -4.29 -11.80
C ASP A 27 4.78 -3.90 -12.80
N LYS A 28 3.51 -4.13 -12.45
CA LYS A 28 2.36 -3.81 -13.32
C LYS A 28 1.91 -2.36 -13.23
N THR A 29 2.15 -1.71 -12.10
CA THR A 29 1.61 -0.36 -11.80
C THR A 29 2.69 0.71 -11.73
N GLY A 30 3.96 0.32 -11.60
CA GLY A 30 5.04 1.19 -11.19
C GLY A 30 4.91 1.67 -9.74
N GLY A 31 4.09 1.02 -8.91
CA GLY A 31 3.66 1.49 -7.60
C GLY A 31 2.55 2.56 -7.67
N PHE A 32 2.16 3.10 -6.52
CA PHE A 32 1.14 4.15 -6.41
C PHE A 32 1.69 5.50 -6.87
N GLN A 33 1.14 6.03 -7.98
CA GLN A 33 1.57 7.30 -8.55
C GLN A 33 0.87 8.49 -7.90
N THR A 34 1.59 9.61 -7.78
CA THR A 34 1.01 10.87 -7.32
C THR A 34 -0.09 11.35 -8.26
N GLY A 35 -1.27 11.61 -7.71
CA GLY A 35 -2.44 12.13 -8.44
C GLY A 35 -3.44 11.05 -8.88
N ASP A 36 -3.08 9.76 -8.76
CA ASP A 36 -3.96 8.67 -9.15
C ASP A 36 -4.96 8.28 -8.05
N LEU A 37 -6.16 7.88 -8.47
CA LEU A 37 -7.16 7.26 -7.60
C LEU A 37 -7.17 5.74 -7.85
N MET A 38 -6.68 4.99 -6.88
CA MET A 38 -6.64 3.52 -6.93
C MET A 38 -7.87 2.94 -6.21
N ILE A 39 -8.65 2.10 -6.90
CA ILE A 39 -9.85 1.46 -6.34
C ILE A 39 -9.60 -0.04 -6.17
N LEU A 40 -9.65 -0.53 -4.94
CA LEU A 40 -9.65 -1.96 -4.62
C LEU A 40 -11.06 -2.44 -4.31
N ALA A 41 -11.65 -3.20 -5.24
CA ALA A 41 -12.96 -3.81 -5.07
C ALA A 41 -12.85 -5.32 -4.84
N ALA A 42 -13.53 -5.83 -3.81
CA ALA A 42 -13.60 -7.25 -3.52
C ALA A 42 -14.91 -7.58 -2.78
N ARG A 43 -15.32 -8.86 -2.82
CA ARG A 43 -16.45 -9.34 -2.01
C ARG A 43 -16.11 -9.24 -0.50
N PRO A 44 -17.11 -9.16 0.39
CA PRO A 44 -16.89 -9.26 1.83
C PRO A 44 -16.03 -10.49 2.19
N SER A 45 -15.20 -10.33 3.22
CA SER A 45 -14.30 -11.37 3.74
C SER A 45 -13.16 -11.82 2.80
N MET A 46 -12.99 -11.22 1.62
CA MET A 46 -11.88 -11.54 0.68
C MET A 46 -10.56 -10.81 1.01
N GLY A 47 -10.40 -10.28 2.23
CA GLY A 47 -9.13 -9.69 2.67
C GLY A 47 -8.85 -8.24 2.24
N LYS A 48 -9.83 -7.51 1.68
CA LYS A 48 -9.66 -6.11 1.20
C LYS A 48 -8.93 -5.20 2.21
N THR A 49 -9.37 -5.24 3.47
CA THR A 49 -8.84 -4.38 4.52
C THR A 49 -7.43 -4.81 4.92
N SER A 50 -7.18 -6.11 5.05
CA SER A 50 -5.86 -6.63 5.37
C SER A 50 -4.83 -6.29 4.30
N MET A 51 -5.20 -6.41 3.02
CA MET A 51 -4.32 -6.04 1.90
C MET A 51 -3.97 -4.55 1.93
N VAL A 52 -4.97 -3.67 2.10
CA VAL A 52 -4.73 -2.21 2.18
C VAL A 52 -3.87 -1.84 3.39
N VAL A 53 -4.11 -2.46 4.54
CA VAL A 53 -3.31 -2.23 5.74
C VAL A 53 -1.86 -2.66 5.53
N GLY A 54 -1.61 -3.82 4.91
CA GLY A 54 -0.26 -4.29 4.60
C GLY A 54 0.48 -3.34 3.66
N MET A 55 -0.18 -2.88 2.60
CA MET A 55 0.39 -1.88 1.68
C MET A 55 0.70 -0.56 2.39
N ALA A 56 -0.21 -0.09 3.25
CA ALA A 56 -0.02 1.13 4.01
C ALA A 56 1.14 1.02 5.01
N LEU A 57 1.27 -0.12 5.69
CA LEU A 57 2.39 -0.39 6.60
C LEU A 57 3.72 -0.47 5.84
N HIS A 58 3.75 -1.13 4.68
CA HIS A 58 4.94 -1.17 3.83
C HIS A 58 5.37 0.25 3.41
N ALA A 59 4.43 1.07 2.93
CA ALA A 59 4.70 2.47 2.57
C ALA A 59 5.21 3.29 3.77
N ALA A 60 4.59 3.14 4.94
CA ALA A 60 4.93 3.90 6.13
C ALA A 60 6.26 3.47 6.78
N ILE A 61 6.50 2.17 6.90
CA ILE A 61 7.64 1.61 7.66
C ILE A 61 8.85 1.41 6.76
N VAL A 62 8.68 0.79 5.58
CA VAL A 62 9.80 0.45 4.71
C VAL A 62 10.22 1.65 3.87
N GLN A 63 9.26 2.35 3.28
CA GLN A 63 9.53 3.50 2.40
C GLN A 63 9.48 4.85 3.11
N GLN A 64 9.21 4.87 4.43
CA GLN A 64 9.16 6.08 5.26
C GLN A 64 8.24 7.17 4.68
N THR A 65 7.18 6.77 3.97
CA THR A 65 6.21 7.67 3.36
C THR A 65 5.02 7.86 4.31
N PRO A 66 4.65 9.10 4.69
CA PRO A 66 3.50 9.32 5.56
C PRO A 66 2.19 8.80 4.94
N VAL A 67 1.43 8.00 5.69
CA VAL A 67 0.15 7.44 5.25
C VAL A 67 -0.98 7.87 6.20
N ALA A 68 -2.10 8.29 5.63
CA ALA A 68 -3.34 8.54 6.35
C ALA A 68 -4.37 7.45 6.02
N ILE A 69 -4.98 6.84 7.05
CA ILE A 69 -6.00 5.81 6.89
C ILE A 69 -7.31 6.28 7.48
N PHE A 70 -8.37 6.18 6.69
CA PHE A 70 -9.74 6.47 7.10
C PHE A 70 -10.53 5.17 7.10
N SER A 71 -10.92 4.71 8.29
CA SER A 71 -11.78 3.52 8.46
C SER A 71 -13.19 3.96 8.82
N LEU A 72 -14.18 3.49 8.05
CA LEU A 72 -15.60 3.78 8.27
C LEU A 72 -16.38 2.60 8.84
N GLU A 73 -15.79 1.41 8.86
CA GLU A 73 -16.43 0.15 9.29
C GLU A 73 -15.85 -0.35 10.62
N MET A 74 -14.53 -0.26 10.78
CA MET A 74 -13.82 -0.72 11.97
C MET A 74 -13.41 0.44 12.87
N SER A 75 -13.39 0.21 14.18
CA SER A 75 -12.83 1.18 15.14
C SER A 75 -11.31 1.32 14.96
N LYS A 76 -10.76 2.42 15.49
CA LYS A 76 -9.31 2.66 15.50
C LYS A 76 -8.56 1.53 16.20
N GLU A 77 -9.05 1.08 17.35
CA GLU A 77 -8.43 0.05 18.18
C GLU A 77 -8.37 -1.27 17.42
N GLN A 78 -9.47 -1.67 16.77
CA GLN A 78 -9.53 -2.88 15.94
C GLN A 78 -8.56 -2.82 14.76
N LEU A 79 -8.39 -1.64 14.15
CA LEU A 79 -7.46 -1.46 13.04
C LEU A 79 -6.00 -1.53 13.51
N VAL A 80 -5.66 -0.86 14.62
CA VAL A 80 -4.32 -0.89 15.21
C VAL A 80 -3.94 -2.31 15.63
N GLN A 81 -4.87 -3.07 16.22
CA GLN A 81 -4.62 -4.45 16.59
C GLN A 81 -4.25 -5.31 15.35
N ARG A 82 -4.95 -5.12 14.23
CA ARG A 82 -4.59 -5.79 12.96
C ARG A 82 -3.22 -5.36 12.43
N MET A 83 -2.87 -4.08 12.54
CA MET A 83 -1.55 -3.60 12.13
C MET A 83 -0.44 -4.25 12.95
N LEU A 84 -0.62 -4.36 14.26
CA LEU A 84 0.32 -5.02 15.16
C LEU A 84 0.46 -6.51 14.84
N CYS A 85 -0.64 -7.21 14.55
CA CYS A 85 -0.58 -8.61 14.12
C CYS A 85 0.12 -8.79 12.77
N HIS A 86 -0.09 -7.86 11.83
CA HIS A 86 0.55 -7.87 10.53
C HIS A 86 2.08 -7.77 10.63
N GLU A 87 2.59 -6.87 11.49
CA GLU A 87 4.04 -6.69 11.68
C GLU A 87 4.66 -7.67 12.67
N GLY A 88 3.95 -8.00 13.75
CA GLY A 88 4.49 -8.76 14.87
C GLY A 88 4.42 -10.28 14.72
N ILE A 89 3.77 -10.81 13.66
CA ILE A 89 3.45 -12.24 13.51
C ILE A 89 2.78 -12.78 14.81
N VAL A 90 1.94 -11.96 15.44
CA VAL A 90 1.19 -12.33 16.65
C VAL A 90 -0.21 -12.69 16.22
N ASP A 91 -0.67 -13.88 16.60
CA ASP A 91 -2.00 -14.36 16.23
C ASP A 91 -3.09 -13.62 17.01
N LEU A 92 -4.17 -13.25 16.31
CA LEU A 92 -5.33 -12.62 16.93
C LEU A 92 -6.27 -13.76 17.36
N GLY A 93 -6.06 -14.26 18.57
CA GLY A 93 -6.88 -15.34 19.16
C GLY A 93 -8.37 -15.04 19.20
#